data_AF-D4MS87-F1
#
_entry.id   AF-D4MS87-F1
#
_cell.length_a   1.000
_cell.length_b   1.000
_cell.length_c   1.000
_cell.angle_alpha   90.00
_cell.angle_beta   90.00
_cell.angle_gamma   90.00
#
_symmetry.space_group_name_H-M   'P 1'
#
loop_
_entity.id
_entity.type
_entity.pdbx_description
1 polymer ?
#
loop_
_entity_poly.entity_id
_entity_poly.type
_entity_poly.pdbx_seq_one_letter_code
_entity_poly.pdbx_strand_id
1 'polypeptide(L)'
;MNWKRDFKKGLKAGIPIGLGYIPVSFTFGFLAVSGGLPVWVAVVISLTNLTSAGQFAGTNLIFAGAGYFEVALTTFVINIRYMLMSLSLSQKLDKRQGLWNGW
;
A
#
# COMPACT_ATOMS: atom_id res chain seq x y z
N MET A 1 -8.38 -4.50 -31.62
CA MET A 1 -7.64 -4.29 -30.36
C MET A 1 -6.33 -5.07 -30.42
N ASN A 2 -5.16 -4.43 -30.35
CA ASN A 2 -3.87 -5.10 -30.53
C ASN A 2 -3.26 -5.46 -29.17
N TRP A 3 -3.74 -6.55 -28.57
CA TRP A 3 -3.38 -7.05 -27.24
C TRP A 3 -1.87 -6.98 -26.91
N LYS A 4 -1.01 -7.39 -27.86
CA LYS A 4 0.45 -7.35 -27.68
C LYS A 4 0.98 -5.93 -27.44
N ARG A 5 0.36 -4.94 -28.09
CA ARG A 5 0.73 -3.52 -27.98
C ARG A 5 0.24 -2.94 -26.66
N ASP A 6 -0.98 -3.28 -26.24
CA ASP A 6 -1.57 -2.83 -24.98
C ASP A 6 -0.84 -3.42 -23.77
N PHE A 7 -0.49 -4.72 -23.83
CA PHE A 7 0.33 -5.38 -22.82
C PHE A 7 1.73 -4.76 -22.70
N LYS A 8 2.41 -4.51 -23.84
CA LYS A 8 3.72 -3.85 -23.84
C LYS A 8 3.65 -2.43 -23.30
N LYS A 9 2.56 -1.71 -23.56
CA LYS A 9 2.33 -0.35 -23.05
C LYS A 9 2.08 -0.36 -21.54
N GLY A 10 1.25 -1.28 -21.06
CA GLY A 10 1.02 -1.51 -19.62
C GLY A 10 2.30 -1.88 -18.87
N LEU A 11 3.12 -2.77 -19.44
CA LEU A 11 4.42 -3.14 -18.86
C LEU A 11 5.36 -1.93 -18.77
N LYS A 12 5.48 -1.15 -19.86
CA LYS A 12 6.33 0.04 -19.89
C LYS A 12 5.87 1.12 -18.90
N ALA A 13 4.56 1.21 -18.65
CA ALA A 13 3.99 2.10 -17.65
C ALA A 13 4.15 1.57 -16.21
N GLY A 14 4.14 0.25 -16.02
CA GLY A 14 4.29 -0.39 -14.71
C GLY A 14 5.73 -0.45 -14.20
N ILE A 15 6.73 -0.54 -15.08
CA ILE A 15 8.16 -0.56 -14.72
C ILE A 15 8.54 0.62 -13.82
N PRO A 16 8.27 1.90 -14.16
CA PRO A 16 8.63 3.02 -13.29
C PRO A 16 7.89 3.01 -11.95
N ILE A 17 6.66 2.48 -11.90
CA ILE A 17 5.90 2.32 -10.65
C ILE A 17 6.59 1.28 -9.75
N GLY A 18 6.97 0.13 -10.30
CA GLY A 18 7.68 -0.91 -9.55
C GLY A 18 9.07 -0.47 -9.08
N LEU A 19 9.81 0.25 -9.92
CA LEU A 19 11.11 0.83 -9.56
C LEU A 19 10.98 1.83 -8.39
N GLY A 20 9.86 2.55 -8.30
CA GLY A 20 9.57 3.45 -7.19
C GLY A 20 9.43 2.74 -5.83
N TYR A 21 9.11 1.45 -5.80
CA TYR A 21 8.99 0.69 -4.55
C TYR A 21 10.35 0.30 -3.95
N ILE A 22 11.40 0.14 -4.77
CA ILE A 22 12.74 -0.24 -4.30
C ILE A 22 13.27 0.71 -3.21
N PRO A 23 13.37 2.04 -3.44
CA PRO A 23 13.86 2.96 -2.42
C PRO A 23 12.95 3.01 -1.18
N VAL A 24 11.64 2.85 -1.36
CA VAL A 24 10.66 2.85 -0.26
C VAL A 24 10.88 1.64 0.67
N SER A 25 11.04 0.45 0.10
CA SER A 25 11.34 -0.77 0.85
C SER A 25 12.67 -0.68 1.60
N PHE A 26 13.69 -0.11 0.95
CA PHE A 26 15.00 0.08 1.58
C PHE A 26 14.92 1.07 2.75
N THR A 27 14.17 2.16 2.58
CA THR A 27 13.96 3.17 3.62
C THR A 27 13.26 2.56 4.83
N PHE A 28 12.22 1.75 4.62
CA PHE A 28 11.53 1.06 5.71
C PHE A 28 12.46 0.12 6.47
N GLY A 29 13.18 -0.74 5.75
CA GLY A 29 14.11 -1.70 6.37
C GLY A 29 15.21 -1.00 7.16
N PHE A 30 15.77 0.08 6.62
CA PHE A 30 16.73 0.91 7.32
C PHE A 30 16.15 1.51 8.60
N LEU A 31 14.96 2.13 8.52
CA LEU A 31 14.31 2.81 9.65
C LEU A 31 13.95 1.83 10.78
N ALA A 32 13.46 0.63 10.42
CA ALA A 32 13.17 -0.43 11.38
C ALA A 32 14.43 -0.90 12.11
N VAL A 33 15.51 -1.18 11.39
CA VAL A 33 16.77 -1.64 11.99
C VAL A 33 17.46 -0.51 12.78
N SER A 34 17.44 0.73 12.27
CA SER A 34 18.07 1.88 12.94
C SER A 34 17.36 2.30 14.22
N GLY A 35 16.04 2.11 14.31
CA GLY A 35 15.30 2.36 15.55
C GLY A 35 15.40 1.24 16.58
N GLY A 36 16.21 0.20 16.31
CA GLY A 36 16.53 -0.85 17.27
C GLY A 36 15.64 -2.10 17.19
N LEU A 37 14.77 -2.22 16.17
CA LEU A 37 14.06 -3.47 15.94
C LEU A 37 15.00 -4.52 15.31
N PRO A 38 14.94 -5.78 15.76
CA PRO A 38 15.63 -6.87 15.10
C PRO A 38 15.17 -7.00 13.63
N VAL A 39 16.09 -7.38 12.75
CA VAL A 39 15.81 -7.59 11.32
C VAL A 39 14.64 -8.55 11.10
N TRP A 40 14.55 -9.61 11.92
CA TRP A 40 13.45 -10.58 11.82
C TRP A 40 12.08 -9.96 12.12
N VAL A 41 11.99 -9.00 13.06
CA VAL A 41 10.74 -8.30 13.36
C VAL A 41 10.34 -7.41 12.19
N ALA A 42 11.30 -6.69 11.60
CA ALA A 42 11.05 -5.87 10.41
C ALA A 42 10.51 -6.72 9.24
N VAL A 43 11.07 -7.92 9.03
CA VAL A 43 10.59 -8.88 8.02
C VAL A 43 9.17 -9.36 8.34
N VAL A 44 8.88 -9.71 9.59
CA VAL A 44 7.52 -10.13 10.00
C VAL A 44 6.51 -9.01 9.80
N ILE A 45 6.85 -7.76 10.15
CA ILE A 45 5.98 -6.59 9.92
C ILE A 45 5.76 -6.40 8.42
N SER A 46 6.79 -6.50 7.58
CA SER A 46 6.65 -6.39 6.13
C SER A 46 5.80 -7.50 5.52
N LEU A 47 5.87 -8.72 6.06
CA LEU A 47 5.08 -9.87 5.59
C LEU A 47 3.62 -9.82 6.04
N THR A 48 3.35 -9.31 7.24
CA THR A 48 2.00 -9.32 7.84
C THR A 48 1.20 -8.06 7.53
N ASN A 49 1.87 -6.93 7.31
CA ASN A 49 1.20 -5.66 7.05
C ASN A 49 1.16 -5.38 5.54
N LEU A 50 -0.04 -5.37 4.95
CA LEU A 50 -0.21 -5.17 3.51
C LEU A 50 -0.03 -3.72 3.03
N THR A 51 -0.03 -2.73 3.94
CA THR A 51 -0.01 -1.31 3.56
C THR A 51 1.31 -0.67 3.92
N SER A 52 2.06 -0.18 2.91
CA SER A 52 3.35 0.50 3.10
C SER A 52 3.26 1.68 4.08
N ALA A 53 2.21 2.51 3.98
CA ALA A 53 2.01 3.63 4.91
C ALA A 53 1.75 3.18 6.37
N GLY A 54 1.09 2.03 6.55
CA GLY A 54 0.85 1.44 7.86
C GLY A 54 2.12 0.87 8.48
N GLN A 55 3.04 0.33 7.67
CA GLN A 55 4.34 -0.16 8.15
C GLN A 55 5.17 0.98 8.74
N PHE A 56 5.27 2.12 8.04
CA PHE A 56 5.99 3.29 8.55
C PHE A 56 5.35 3.89 9.80
N ALA A 57 4.03 4.10 9.81
CA ALA A 57 3.35 4.67 10.97
C ALA A 57 3.38 3.72 12.19
N GLY A 58 3.12 2.43 11.96
CA GLY A 58 3.14 1.40 12.99
C GLY A 58 4.51 1.22 13.61
N THR A 59 5.58 1.17 12.80
CA THR A 59 6.96 1.05 13.32
C THR A 59 7.39 2.28 14.12
N ASN A 60 7.00 3.49 13.71
CA ASN A 60 7.24 4.69 14.52
C ASN A 60 6.50 4.67 15.87
N LEU A 61 5.25 4.18 15.88
CA LEU A 61 4.48 4.01 17.13
C LEU A 61 5.11 2.97 18.05
N ILE A 62 5.62 1.86 17.50
CA ILE A 62 6.35 0.85 18.27
C ILE A 62 7.60 1.48 18.91
N PHE A 63 8.34 2.33 18.20
CA PHE A 63 9.47 3.06 18.77
C PHE A 63 9.09 4.07 19.85
N ALA A 64 7.89 4.67 19.74
CA ALA A 64 7.35 5.56 20.76
C ALA A 64 6.83 4.83 22.01
N GLY A 65 6.88 3.49 22.04
CA GLY A 65 6.34 2.68 23.15
C GLY A 65 4.81 2.60 23.16
N ALA A 66 4.17 2.86 22.02
CA ALA A 66 2.71 2.80 21.88
C ALA A 66 2.19 1.37 22.12
N GLY A 67 0.99 1.27 22.70
CA GLY A 67 0.34 -0.02 22.93
C GLY A 67 -0.11 -0.70 21.64
N TYR A 68 -0.28 -2.02 21.65
CA TYR A 68 -0.78 -2.78 20.49
C TYR A 68 -2.13 -2.26 19.96
N PHE A 69 -2.98 -1.73 20.85
CA PHE A 69 -4.27 -1.15 20.48
C PHE A 69 -4.12 0.15 19.66
N GLU A 70 -3.19 1.03 20.03
CA GLU A 70 -2.92 2.26 19.28
C GLU A 70 -2.38 1.95 17.89
N VAL A 71 -1.43 1.01 17.80
CA VAL A 71 -0.88 0.56 16.51
C VAL A 71 -1.99 -0.01 15.61
N ALA A 72 -2.89 -0.82 16.16
CA ALA A 72 -4.03 -1.38 15.44
C ALA A 72 -4.99 -0.28 14.96
N LEU A 73 -5.33 0.67 15.83
CA LEU A 73 -6.24 1.77 15.51
C LEU A 73 -5.65 2.68 14.43
N THR A 74 -4.38 3.07 14.54
CA THR A 74 -3.70 3.90 13.53
C THR A 74 -3.63 3.19 12.19
N THR A 75 -3.30 1.90 12.17
CA THR A 75 -3.25 1.11 10.93
C THR A 75 -4.65 0.99 10.30
N PHE A 76 -5.68 0.80 11.11
CA PHE A 76 -7.07 0.77 10.66
C PHE A 76 -7.48 2.11 10.03
N VAL A 77 -7.22 3.23 10.71
CA VAL A 77 -7.52 4.58 10.22
C VAL A 77 -6.79 4.89 8.91
N ILE A 78 -5.53 4.49 8.77
CA ILE A 78 -4.77 4.64 7.51
C ILE A 78 -5.43 3.84 6.38
N ASN A 79 -5.93 2.64 6.65
CA ASN A 79 -6.56 1.78 5.65
C ASN A 79 -7.96 2.24 5.22
N ILE A 80 -8.68 3.01 6.05
CA ILE A 80 -9.99 3.60 5.69
C ILE A 80 -9.91 4.43 4.40
N ARG A 81 -8.73 4.96 4.02
CA ARG A 81 -8.54 5.65 2.73
C ARG A 81 -9.05 4.86 1.53
N TYR A 82 -8.89 3.52 1.55
CA TYR A 82 -9.37 2.66 0.48
C TYR A 82 -10.90 2.57 0.46
N MET A 83 -11.54 2.53 1.64
CA MET A 83 -13.00 2.59 1.75
C MET A 83 -13.54 3.93 1.25
N LEU A 84 -12.91 5.04 1.62
CA LEU A 84 -13.30 6.37 1.15
C LEU A 84 -13.10 6.54 -0.36
N MET A 85 -11.99 6.04 -0.91
CA MET A 85 -11.76 6.01 -2.36
C MET A 85 -12.82 5.16 -3.08
N SER A 86 -13.17 4.00 -2.53
CA SER A 86 -14.23 3.13 -3.08
C SER A 86 -15.61 3.79 -3.00
N LEU A 87 -15.94 4.45 -1.90
CA LEU A 87 -17.20 5.19 -1.73
C LEU A 87 -17.28 6.39 -2.68
N SER A 88 -16.20 7.17 -2.81
CA SER A 88 -16.13 8.30 -3.74
C SER A 88 -16.26 7.84 -5.19
N LEU A 89 -15.62 6.73 -5.55
CA LEU A 89 -15.78 6.12 -6.87
C LEU A 89 -17.22 5.63 -7.08
N SER A 90 -17.82 4.99 -6.07
CA SER A 90 -19.23 4.54 -6.11
C SER A 90 -20.22 5.69 -6.30
N GLN A 91 -19.91 6.89 -5.80
CA GLN A 91 -20.75 8.07 -5.99
C GLN A 91 -20.61 8.70 -7.38
N LYS A 92 -19.44 8.54 -8.02
CA LYS A 92 -19.16 9.03 -9.37
C LYS A 92 -19.44 8.01 -10.47
N LEU A 93 -19.64 6.75 -10.11
CA LEU A 93 -20.12 5.70 -11.00
C LEU A 93 -21.58 6.00 -11.34
N ASP A 94 -21.76 6.74 -12.43
CA ASP A 94 -23.07 6.97 -13.04
C ASP A 94 -23.71 5.62 -13.39
N LYS A 95 -25.00 5.44 -13.07
CA LYS A 95 -25.78 4.21 -13.30
C LYS A 95 -25.83 3.77 -14.78
N ARG A 96 -25.32 4.62 -15.68
CA ARG A 96 -25.30 4.50 -17.14
C ARG A 96 -23.99 4.00 -17.76
N GLN A 97 -22.94 3.73 -17.00
CA GLN A 97 -21.82 2.98 -17.55
C GLN A 97 -22.12 1.49 -17.41
N GLY A 98 -22.82 1.00 -18.43
CA GLY A 98 -23.24 -0.39 -18.54
C GLY A 98 -22.11 -1.34 -18.20
N LEU A 99 -22.43 -2.31 -17.34
CA LEU A 99 -21.63 -3.50 -17.03
C LEU A 99 -21.31 -4.38 -18.26
N TRP A 100 -21.67 -3.93 -19.46
CA TRP A 100 -21.47 -4.62 -20.72
C TRP A 100 -21.56 -3.62 -21.88
N ASN A 101 -20.45 -2.95 -22.20
CA ASN A 101 -20.25 -2.47 -23.56
C ASN A 101 -19.38 -3.52 -24.25
N GLY A 102 -19.99 -4.20 -25.21
CA GLY A 102 -19.52 -5.43 -25.85
C GLY A 102 -18.01 -5.55 -26.04
N TRP A 103 -17.53 -6.74 -25.69
CA TRP A 103 -16.45 -7.39 -26.43
C TRP A 103 -16.74 -7.39 -27.93
#